data_AF-A0A8S0U8T9-F1
#
_entry.id   AF-A0A8S0U8T9-F1
#
_cell.length_a   1.000
_cell.length_b   1.000
_cell.length_c   1.000
_cell.angle_alpha   90.00
_cell.angle_beta   90.00
_cell.angle_gamma   90.00
#
_symmetry.space_group_name_H-M   'P 1'
#
loop_
_entity.id
_entity.type
_entity.pdbx_description
1 polymer ?
#
loop_
_entity_poly.entity_id
_entity_poly.type
_entity_poly.pdbx_seq_one_letter_code
_entity_poly.pdbx_strand_id
1 'polypeptide(L)'
;MLLFIGSPRFLSLSKLIFIPKTISLSVSASKMELESPTTLILCGKSSIENELAMLLKTNNTLKLPENASINVVLHSENEKQESFQKDAFQIDSYMNSLSTSRVGKFLIYSPKLASTHDVVSHNFCELPLGTVCVADVQLKGRGRSKNVWESPKGCLMFSFTIQMEDGRVVPLVQYVVCLAMTEAINDVCLRNGIPPPNVRIKWPNDLYLDGLKVGGILCTSTYRSKKFNVRIGLNVSNEKPTTCLNAIIQRLNSVTYQLQREDIVAAFFNKFENYYDIFICQGFQALEELYYKTWLHSGQRVIVQEKNENQDQISENVVTIQVN
;
A
#
# COMPACT_ATOMS: atom_id res chain seq x y z
N MET A 1 -6.98 25.85 7.90
CA MET A 1 -7.32 26.18 6.51
C MET A 1 -6.52 25.24 5.62
N LEU A 2 -7.05 24.06 5.31
CA LEU A 2 -6.61 23.32 4.12
C LEU A 2 -6.56 24.35 3.00
N LEU A 3 -5.42 24.48 2.32
CA LEU A 3 -5.39 25.09 1.01
C LEU A 3 -6.42 24.31 0.18
N PHE A 4 -7.63 24.87 0.08
CA PHE A 4 -8.62 24.50 -0.92
C PHE A 4 -7.99 24.86 -2.26
N ILE A 5 -7.08 24.02 -2.73
CA ILE A 5 -6.86 23.90 -4.16
C ILE A 5 -8.21 23.37 -4.66
N GLY A 6 -8.95 24.25 -5.33
CA GLY A 6 -10.37 24.13 -5.60
C GLY A 6 -10.78 22.77 -6.17
N SER A 7 -12.04 22.41 -5.90
CA SER A 7 -12.71 21.20 -6.37
C SER A 7 -12.34 20.84 -7.83
N PRO A 8 -11.92 19.61 -8.13
CA PRO A 8 -11.79 19.19 -9.52
C PRO A 8 -13.21 19.05 -10.10
N ARG A 9 -13.50 19.86 -11.12
CA ARG A 9 -14.66 19.65 -12.00
C ARG A 9 -14.47 18.29 -12.66
N PHE A 10 -15.41 17.38 -12.42
CA PHE A 10 -15.51 16.12 -13.14
C PHE A 10 -15.64 16.39 -14.65
N LEU A 11 -14.72 15.86 -15.45
CA LEU A 11 -14.90 15.72 -16.89
C LEU A 11 -14.77 14.25 -17.28
N SER A 12 -15.80 13.80 -17.97
CA SER A 12 -16.01 12.47 -18.52
C SER A 12 -14.90 12.06 -19.50
N LEU A 13 -14.39 10.84 -19.35
CA LEU A 13 -13.48 10.17 -20.26
C LEU A 13 -14.13 9.87 -21.61
N SER A 14 -13.55 10.35 -22.71
CA SER A 14 -13.63 9.69 -24.00
C SER A 14 -12.36 9.92 -24.83
N LYS A 15 -11.66 8.80 -25.10
CA LYS A 15 -10.74 8.48 -26.20
C LYS A 15 -9.75 9.55 -26.66
N LEU A 16 -8.44 9.23 -26.60
CA LEU A 16 -7.64 9.07 -27.82
C LEU A 16 -6.32 8.33 -27.53
N ILE A 17 -6.01 7.41 -28.45
CA ILE A 17 -4.83 6.53 -28.48
C ILE A 17 -3.67 7.33 -29.08
N PHE A 18 -2.50 7.31 -28.44
CA PHE A 18 -1.25 7.67 -29.12
C PHE A 18 -0.09 6.80 -28.62
N ILE A 19 0.55 6.13 -29.58
CA ILE A 19 1.68 5.21 -29.44
C ILE A 19 2.99 6.04 -29.49
N PRO A 20 3.87 6.01 -28.47
CA PRO A 20 5.22 6.51 -28.63
C PRO A 20 6.18 5.36 -28.95
N LYS A 21 7.02 5.58 -29.97
CA LYS A 21 8.12 4.71 -30.39
C LYS A 21 9.05 4.38 -29.21
N THR A 22 9.22 3.10 -28.96
CA THR A 22 10.14 2.53 -27.98
C THR A 22 11.56 2.55 -28.55
N ILE A 23 12.53 3.12 -27.83
CA ILE A 23 13.94 2.76 -28.01
C ILE A 23 14.16 1.54 -27.11
N SER A 24 14.26 0.38 -27.74
CA SER A 24 14.51 -0.91 -27.09
C SER A 24 15.97 -1.02 -26.68
N LEU A 25 16.24 -0.93 -25.38
CA LEU A 25 17.43 -1.56 -24.79
C LEU A 25 17.01 -3.00 -24.42
N SER A 26 17.29 -3.92 -25.33
CA SER A 26 17.09 -5.35 -25.14
C SER A 26 18.08 -5.88 -24.10
N VAL A 27 17.67 -5.91 -22.83
CA VAL A 27 18.23 -6.89 -21.90
C VAL A 27 17.50 -8.18 -22.19
N SER A 28 18.18 -9.12 -22.84
CA SER A 28 17.71 -10.46 -23.10
C SER A 28 17.50 -11.20 -21.76
N ALA A 29 16.32 -11.05 -21.17
CA ALA A 29 15.84 -12.00 -20.19
C ALA A 29 15.66 -13.33 -20.91
N SER A 30 16.46 -14.31 -20.53
CA SER A 30 16.39 -15.69 -21.02
C SER A 30 14.94 -16.20 -20.95
N LYS A 31 14.38 -16.50 -22.13
CA LYS A 31 13.20 -17.36 -22.30
C LYS A 31 13.53 -18.75 -21.74
N MET A 32 13.47 -18.95 -20.43
CA MET A 32 13.57 -20.27 -19.80
C MET A 32 13.29 -20.23 -18.27
N GLU A 33 12.28 -19.51 -17.81
CA GLU A 33 11.53 -19.92 -16.61
C GLU A 33 10.17 -20.40 -17.12
N LEU A 34 9.99 -21.72 -17.17
CA LEU A 34 8.68 -22.34 -17.35
C LEU A 34 7.79 -21.76 -16.23
N GLU A 35 6.80 -20.91 -16.57
CA GLU A 35 6.06 -20.11 -15.58
C GLU A 35 5.34 -21.03 -14.59
N SER A 36 5.97 -21.28 -13.44
CA SER A 36 5.34 -21.96 -12.32
C SER A 36 4.09 -21.17 -11.91
N PRO A 37 2.99 -21.85 -11.56
CA PRO A 37 1.77 -21.18 -11.15
C PRO A 37 2.05 -20.22 -9.99
N THR A 38 1.42 -19.04 -10.03
CA THR A 38 1.49 -18.09 -8.91
C THR A 38 0.81 -18.70 -7.70
N THR A 39 1.55 -18.88 -6.62
CA THR A 39 0.98 -19.44 -5.38
C THR A 39 0.33 -18.33 -4.56
N LEU A 40 -0.94 -18.53 -4.20
CA LEU A 40 -1.71 -17.67 -3.29
C LEU A 40 -2.03 -18.47 -2.03
N ILE A 41 -1.50 -18.02 -0.89
CA ILE A 41 -1.73 -18.61 0.42
C ILE A 41 -2.84 -17.82 1.11
N LEU A 42 -3.94 -18.50 1.45
CA LEU A 42 -5.10 -17.90 2.09
C LEU A 42 -5.06 -18.15 3.61
N CYS A 43 -5.29 -17.10 4.39
CA CYS A 43 -5.36 -17.19 5.84
C CYS A 43 -6.47 -16.28 6.40
N GLY A 44 -7.33 -16.83 7.25
CA GLY A 44 -8.36 -16.10 7.97
C GLY A 44 -8.01 -15.87 9.44
N LYS A 45 -8.38 -14.70 9.97
CA LYS A 45 -8.18 -14.34 11.39
C LYS A 45 -9.10 -15.12 12.35
N SER A 46 -10.28 -15.56 11.89
CA SER A 46 -11.21 -16.39 12.67
C SER A 46 -11.71 -17.59 11.87
N SER A 47 -12.48 -18.48 12.51
CA SER A 47 -13.10 -19.64 11.86
C SER A 47 -13.92 -19.25 10.63
N ILE A 48 -14.66 -18.13 10.70
CA ILE A 48 -15.48 -17.62 9.59
C ILE A 48 -14.60 -17.31 8.37
N GLU A 49 -13.50 -16.57 8.56
CA GLU A 49 -12.61 -16.26 7.45
C GLU A 49 -11.86 -17.51 6.93
N ASN A 50 -11.57 -18.48 7.79
CA ASN A 50 -10.97 -19.75 7.37
C ASN A 50 -11.93 -20.62 6.55
N GLU A 51 -13.22 -20.65 6.90
CA GLU A 51 -14.26 -21.31 6.10
C GLU A 51 -14.38 -20.67 4.71
N LEU A 52 -14.36 -19.34 4.64
CA LEU A 52 -14.33 -18.61 3.36
C LEU A 52 -13.10 -18.99 2.52
N ALA A 53 -11.92 -19.12 3.14
CA ALA A 53 -10.71 -19.55 2.44
C ALA A 53 -10.84 -20.96 1.84
N MET A 54 -11.42 -21.90 2.60
CA MET A 54 -11.71 -23.26 2.12
C MET A 54 -12.68 -23.25 0.93
N LEU A 55 -13.73 -22.43 0.98
CA LEU A 55 -14.71 -22.30 -0.11
C LEU A 55 -14.07 -21.72 -1.38
N LEU A 56 -13.27 -20.65 -1.25
CA LEU A 56 -12.56 -20.03 -2.39
C LEU A 56 -11.58 -21.01 -3.05
N LYS A 57 -10.86 -21.81 -2.25
CA LYS A 57 -9.97 -22.86 -2.75
C LYS A 57 -10.75 -23.95 -3.48
N THR A 58 -11.83 -24.47 -2.89
CA THR A 58 -12.62 -25.58 -3.44
C THR A 58 -13.32 -25.19 -4.74
N ASN A 59 -13.87 -23.97 -4.79
CA ASN A 59 -14.60 -23.48 -5.96
C ASN A 59 -13.69 -22.94 -7.07
N ASN A 60 -12.38 -22.81 -6.81
CA ASN A 60 -11.38 -22.27 -7.74
C ASN A 60 -11.80 -20.94 -8.38
N THR A 61 -12.30 -20.01 -7.55
CA THR A 61 -12.91 -18.75 -8.03
C THR A 61 -11.91 -17.63 -8.26
N LEU A 62 -10.72 -17.70 -7.67
CA LEU A 62 -9.70 -16.66 -7.76
C LEU A 62 -9.09 -16.61 -9.16
N LYS A 63 -8.92 -15.39 -9.67
CA LYS A 63 -8.44 -15.08 -11.01
C LYS A 63 -7.30 -14.06 -10.97
N LEU A 64 -6.38 -14.19 -11.92
CA LEU A 64 -5.31 -13.24 -12.19
C LEU A 64 -5.47 -12.68 -13.61
N PRO A 65 -4.87 -11.52 -13.91
CA PRO A 65 -4.83 -10.99 -15.27
C PRO A 65 -4.27 -12.01 -16.26
N GLU A 66 -4.71 -11.92 -17.52
CA GLU A 66 -4.23 -12.76 -18.64
C GLU A 66 -4.46 -14.27 -18.42
N ASN A 67 -5.38 -14.65 -17.51
CA ASN A 67 -5.61 -16.04 -17.10
C ASN A 67 -4.33 -16.75 -16.63
N ALA A 68 -3.42 -16.01 -15.96
CA ALA A 68 -2.22 -16.60 -15.38
C ALA A 68 -2.57 -17.75 -14.44
N SER A 69 -1.76 -18.82 -14.46
CA SER A 69 -1.98 -20.02 -13.66
C SER A 69 -1.82 -19.72 -12.16
N ILE A 70 -2.77 -20.19 -11.35
CA ILE A 70 -2.83 -19.95 -9.90
C ILE A 70 -2.81 -21.30 -9.18
N ASN A 71 -2.02 -21.37 -8.12
CA ASN A 71 -2.09 -22.43 -7.13
C ASN A 71 -2.59 -21.85 -5.80
N VAL A 72 -3.75 -22.27 -5.33
CA VAL A 72 -4.34 -21.77 -4.07
C VAL A 72 -4.07 -22.77 -2.95
N VAL A 73 -3.45 -22.30 -1.88
CA VAL A 73 -3.06 -23.10 -0.70
C VAL A 73 -3.66 -22.46 0.55
N LEU A 74 -4.06 -23.26 1.53
CA LEU A 74 -4.46 -22.74 2.84
C LEU A 74 -3.25 -22.67 3.76
N HIS A 75 -3.15 -21.62 4.57
CA HIS A 75 -2.06 -21.50 5.56
C HIS A 75 -1.93 -22.74 6.46
N SER A 76 -3.06 -23.29 6.92
CA SER A 76 -3.11 -24.51 7.74
C SER A 76 -2.55 -25.76 7.07
N GLU A 77 -2.46 -25.78 5.74
CA GLU A 77 -1.85 -26.90 4.99
C GLU A 77 -0.34 -26.73 4.85
N ASN A 78 0.16 -25.50 5.05
CA ASN A 78 1.53 -25.10 4.79
C ASN A 78 2.40 -25.01 6.05
N GLU A 79 1.84 -25.20 7.25
CA GLU A 79 2.56 -25.17 8.55
C GLU A 79 3.77 -26.12 8.60
N LYS A 80 3.79 -27.18 7.78
CA LYS A 80 4.90 -28.14 7.69
C LYS A 80 6.03 -27.71 6.73
N GLN A 81 5.83 -26.67 5.92
CA GLN A 81 6.82 -26.17 4.95
C GLN A 81 7.43 -24.80 5.33
N GLU A 82 6.89 -24.11 6.36
CA GLU A 82 7.39 -22.80 6.81
C GLU A 82 8.77 -22.84 7.49
N SER A 83 9.33 -24.03 7.71
CA SER A 83 10.72 -24.14 8.13
C SER A 83 11.65 -23.67 7.00
N PHE A 84 12.28 -22.50 7.19
CA PHE A 84 13.54 -22.05 6.57
C PHE A 84 13.54 -20.99 5.42
N GLN A 85 12.56 -20.09 5.30
CA GLN A 85 12.82 -18.80 4.63
C GLN A 85 12.77 -17.64 5.61
N LYS A 86 13.95 -17.29 6.18
CA LYS A 86 14.14 -16.21 7.15
C LYS A 86 13.59 -14.85 6.70
N ASP A 87 13.46 -14.63 5.40
CA ASP A 87 13.03 -13.35 4.80
C ASP A 87 11.58 -13.38 4.27
N ALA A 88 10.84 -14.47 4.46
CA ALA A 88 9.45 -14.58 4.02
C ALA A 88 8.48 -13.88 4.98
N PHE A 89 7.32 -13.43 4.49
CA PHE A 89 6.31 -12.81 5.33
C PHE A 89 5.72 -13.81 6.35
N GLN A 90 5.75 -13.47 7.64
CA GLN A 90 5.29 -14.36 8.72
C GLN A 90 3.80 -14.16 9.01
N ILE A 91 2.96 -15.03 8.42
CA ILE A 91 1.50 -14.93 8.50
C ILE A 91 0.99 -14.91 9.95
N ASP A 92 1.50 -15.81 10.79
CA ASP A 92 1.05 -15.91 12.19
C ASP A 92 1.41 -14.67 13.01
N SER A 93 2.58 -14.07 12.76
CA SER A 93 2.98 -12.82 13.42
C SER A 93 2.02 -11.69 13.06
N TYR A 94 1.65 -11.58 11.79
CA TYR A 94 0.66 -10.60 11.33
C TYR A 94 -0.70 -10.85 11.98
N MET A 95 -1.19 -12.08 11.91
CA MET A 95 -2.50 -12.44 12.45
C MET A 95 -2.55 -12.22 13.95
N ASN A 96 -1.52 -12.58 14.71
CA ASN A 96 -1.48 -12.39 16.16
C ASN A 96 -1.48 -10.91 16.58
N SER A 97 -0.77 -10.06 15.83
CA SER A 97 -0.70 -8.61 16.08
C SER A 97 -1.94 -7.84 15.59
N LEU A 98 -2.75 -8.42 14.70
CA LEU A 98 -3.96 -7.79 14.17
C LEU A 98 -5.12 -7.83 15.17
N SER A 99 -5.72 -6.67 15.46
CA SER A 99 -6.82 -6.50 16.43
C SER A 99 -8.06 -5.84 15.84
N THR A 100 -8.17 -5.75 14.52
CA THR A 100 -9.27 -5.10 13.81
C THR A 100 -10.56 -5.92 13.85
N SER A 101 -11.67 -5.22 13.65
CA SER A 101 -13.01 -5.79 13.55
C SER A 101 -13.42 -6.10 12.10
N ARG A 102 -12.96 -5.31 11.12
CA ARG A 102 -13.41 -5.38 9.72
C ARG A 102 -12.27 -5.56 8.71
N VAL A 103 -11.20 -4.78 8.81
CA VAL A 103 -10.15 -4.74 7.75
C VAL A 103 -8.95 -5.64 8.07
N GLY A 104 -8.34 -6.25 7.06
CA GLY A 104 -7.12 -7.05 7.20
C GLY A 104 -7.32 -8.48 7.74
N LYS A 105 -8.55 -8.86 8.11
CA LYS A 105 -8.87 -10.16 8.72
C LYS A 105 -8.80 -11.36 7.77
N PHE A 106 -8.89 -11.12 6.47
CA PHE A 106 -8.69 -12.11 5.43
C PHE A 106 -7.43 -11.75 4.65
N LEU A 107 -6.40 -12.58 4.76
CA LEU A 107 -5.09 -12.38 4.15
C LEU A 107 -4.93 -13.30 2.93
N ILE A 108 -4.45 -12.71 1.84
CA ILE A 108 -3.89 -13.42 0.69
C ILE A 108 -2.41 -13.09 0.64
N TYR A 109 -1.55 -14.04 1.02
CA TYR A 109 -0.11 -13.89 0.90
C TYR A 109 0.41 -14.58 -0.35
N SER A 110 1.44 -14.01 -0.97
CA SER A 110 2.17 -14.69 -2.03
C SER A 110 3.66 -14.32 -1.98
N PRO A 111 4.58 -15.29 -2.02
CA PRO A 111 6.02 -15.01 -2.06
C PRO A 111 6.43 -14.21 -3.32
N LYS A 112 5.71 -14.40 -4.44
CA LYS A 112 6.02 -13.75 -5.71
C LYS A 112 4.78 -13.70 -6.58
N LEU A 113 4.39 -12.52 -7.04
CA LEU A 113 3.30 -12.33 -8.00
C LEU A 113 3.53 -11.12 -8.89
N ALA A 114 2.66 -10.91 -9.88
CA ALA A 114 2.70 -9.70 -10.70
C ALA A 114 2.39 -8.43 -9.88
N SER A 115 1.27 -8.40 -9.15
CA SER A 115 0.78 -7.20 -8.47
C SER A 115 -0.30 -7.55 -7.44
N THR A 116 -0.13 -7.12 -6.19
CA THR A 116 -1.14 -7.29 -5.12
C THR A 116 -2.45 -6.60 -5.47
N HIS A 117 -2.38 -5.47 -6.17
CA HIS A 117 -3.56 -4.74 -6.62
C HIS A 117 -4.38 -5.59 -7.59
N ASP A 118 -3.73 -6.33 -8.50
CA ASP A 118 -4.45 -7.13 -9.49
C ASP A 118 -5.19 -8.29 -8.84
N VAL A 119 -4.63 -8.89 -7.79
CA VAL A 119 -5.32 -9.92 -6.99
C VAL A 119 -6.60 -9.36 -6.39
N VAL A 120 -6.54 -8.24 -5.66
CA VAL A 120 -7.74 -7.71 -5.00
C VAL A 120 -8.76 -7.16 -6.00
N SER A 121 -8.31 -6.53 -7.10
CA SER A 121 -9.19 -5.87 -8.08
C SER A 121 -9.84 -6.82 -9.08
N HIS A 122 -9.29 -8.01 -9.33
CA HIS A 122 -9.94 -9.01 -10.19
C HIS A 122 -10.91 -9.91 -9.40
N ASN A 123 -10.75 -9.96 -8.08
CA ASN A 123 -11.50 -10.87 -7.21
C ASN A 123 -12.42 -10.15 -6.22
N PHE A 124 -12.61 -8.84 -6.34
CA PHE A 124 -13.35 -8.05 -5.33
C PHE A 124 -14.81 -8.48 -5.13
N CYS A 125 -15.42 -9.23 -6.05
CA CYS A 125 -16.77 -9.80 -5.88
C CYS A 125 -16.75 -11.05 -4.99
N GLU A 126 -15.67 -11.83 -5.06
CA GLU A 126 -15.48 -13.08 -4.33
C GLU A 126 -14.86 -12.85 -2.95
N LEU A 127 -14.09 -11.78 -2.81
CA LEU A 127 -13.36 -11.46 -1.59
C LEU A 127 -14.21 -10.64 -0.59
N PRO A 128 -14.15 -10.95 0.71
CA PRO A 128 -14.77 -10.12 1.72
C PRO A 128 -14.15 -8.71 1.72
N LEU A 129 -14.95 -7.72 2.08
CA LEU A 129 -14.47 -6.34 2.23
C LEU A 129 -13.34 -6.28 3.26
N GLY A 130 -12.34 -5.45 2.99
CA GLY A 130 -11.17 -5.35 3.87
C GLY A 130 -10.16 -6.48 3.68
N THR A 131 -10.37 -7.42 2.73
CA THR A 131 -9.33 -8.39 2.34
C THR A 131 -8.04 -7.66 1.97
N VAL A 132 -6.92 -8.15 2.51
CA VAL A 132 -5.58 -7.67 2.19
C VAL A 132 -4.82 -8.72 1.41
N CYS A 133 -4.15 -8.29 0.34
CA CYS A 133 -3.15 -9.08 -0.37
C CYS A 133 -1.76 -8.53 -0.08
N VAL A 134 -0.84 -9.40 0.38
CA VAL A 134 0.56 -9.08 0.69
C VAL A 134 1.49 -9.87 -0.22
N ALA A 135 2.58 -9.24 -0.64
CA ALA A 135 3.62 -9.84 -1.48
C ALA A 135 5.01 -9.64 -0.90
N ASP A 136 5.88 -10.66 -0.97
CA ASP A 136 7.32 -10.43 -0.79
C ASP A 136 7.96 -9.75 -2.01
N VAL A 137 7.53 -10.15 -3.21
CA VAL A 137 8.04 -9.60 -4.48
C VAL A 137 6.89 -9.38 -5.47
N GLN A 138 6.84 -8.18 -6.06
CA GLN A 138 5.97 -7.88 -7.22
C GLN A 138 6.79 -7.70 -8.50
N LEU A 139 6.37 -8.36 -9.58
CA LEU A 139 7.02 -8.28 -10.90
C LEU A 139 6.53 -7.08 -11.74
N LYS A 140 5.29 -6.64 -11.52
CA LYS A 140 4.62 -5.55 -12.24
C LYS A 140 4.15 -4.48 -11.23
N GLY A 141 5.05 -4.08 -10.34
CA GLY A 141 4.83 -2.99 -9.37
C GLY A 141 4.51 -1.66 -10.07
N ARG A 142 3.47 -0.95 -9.60
CA ARG A 142 3.01 0.31 -10.21
C ARG A 142 2.98 1.42 -9.16
N GLY A 143 3.67 2.52 -9.47
CA GLY A 143 3.55 3.80 -8.77
C GLY A 143 2.50 4.70 -9.43
N ARG A 144 2.50 5.99 -9.07
CA ARG A 144 1.58 6.97 -9.66
C ARG A 144 1.95 7.25 -11.12
N SER A 145 0.94 7.55 -11.93
CA SER A 145 1.09 7.85 -13.36
C SER A 145 1.76 6.67 -14.11
N LYS A 146 2.93 6.89 -14.73
CA LYS A 146 3.67 5.84 -15.47
C LYS A 146 4.87 5.28 -14.70
N ASN A 147 5.03 5.65 -13.42
CA ASN A 147 6.18 5.22 -12.63
C ASN A 147 6.04 3.74 -12.26
N VAL A 148 7.14 3.01 -12.39
CA VAL A 148 7.26 1.63 -11.90
C VAL A 148 7.65 1.68 -10.42
N TRP A 149 7.06 0.79 -9.61
CA TRP A 149 7.52 0.57 -8.24
C TRP A 149 8.39 -0.69 -8.22
N GLU A 150 9.68 -0.53 -7.99
CA GLU A 150 10.59 -1.65 -7.76
C GLU A 150 10.44 -2.14 -6.31
N SER A 151 10.08 -3.42 -6.15
CA SER A 151 9.89 -4.04 -4.83
C SER A 151 10.74 -5.30 -4.69
N PRO A 152 12.04 -5.17 -4.41
CA PRO A 152 12.86 -6.31 -4.00
C PRO A 152 12.42 -6.85 -2.63
N LYS A 153 12.94 -8.03 -2.26
CA LYS A 153 12.71 -8.61 -0.93
C LYS A 153 13.06 -7.60 0.17
N GLY A 154 12.27 -7.59 1.24
CA GLY A 154 12.38 -6.63 2.34
C GLY A 154 11.45 -5.41 2.21
N CYS A 155 10.80 -5.21 1.06
CA CYS A 155 9.66 -4.30 0.96
C CYS A 155 8.43 -4.91 1.67
N LEU A 156 7.60 -4.04 2.25
CA LEU A 156 6.22 -4.34 2.60
C LEU A 156 5.32 -3.85 1.47
N MET A 157 4.79 -4.80 0.69
CA MET A 157 3.91 -4.52 -0.44
C MET A 157 2.54 -5.12 -0.22
N PHE A 158 1.53 -4.27 -0.17
CA PHE A 158 0.17 -4.77 0.03
C PHE A 158 -0.90 -3.93 -0.66
N SER A 159 -2.06 -4.54 -0.86
CA SER A 159 -3.25 -3.87 -1.36
C SER A 159 -4.47 -4.40 -0.64
N PHE A 160 -5.43 -3.51 -0.37
CA PHE A 160 -6.68 -3.88 0.27
C PHE A 160 -7.84 -3.07 -0.31
N THR A 161 -9.06 -3.53 -0.03
CA THR A 161 -10.27 -2.88 -0.51
C THR A 161 -11.02 -2.22 0.62
N ILE A 162 -11.57 -1.04 0.34
CA ILE A 162 -12.56 -0.37 1.19
C ILE A 162 -13.80 -0.08 0.35
N GLN A 163 -14.94 0.06 1.01
CA GLN A 163 -16.18 0.49 0.39
C GLN A 163 -16.48 1.92 0.81
N MET A 164 -16.75 2.77 -0.18
CA MET A 164 -17.24 4.13 0.07
C MET A 164 -18.36 4.45 -0.91
N GLU A 165 -19.33 5.21 -0.45
CA GLU A 165 -20.46 5.60 -1.30
C GLU A 165 -20.24 6.97 -1.94
N ASP A 166 -19.60 7.87 -1.22
CA ASP A 166 -19.32 9.23 -1.68
C ASP A 166 -17.97 9.33 -2.39
N GLY A 167 -18.02 9.42 -3.72
CA GLY A 167 -16.85 9.59 -4.57
C GLY A 167 -16.07 10.89 -4.32
N ARG A 168 -16.69 11.92 -3.73
CA ARG A 168 -16.07 13.25 -3.54
C ARG A 168 -14.95 13.23 -2.51
N VAL A 169 -15.07 12.36 -1.51
CA VAL A 169 -14.12 12.27 -0.39
C VAL A 169 -13.03 11.23 -0.62
N VAL A 170 -13.12 10.45 -1.70
CA VAL A 170 -12.13 9.43 -2.08
C VAL A 170 -10.70 9.96 -2.17
N PRO A 171 -10.44 11.16 -2.76
CA PRO A 171 -9.08 11.70 -2.79
C PRO A 171 -8.48 11.93 -1.40
N LEU A 172 -9.30 12.08 -0.35
CA LEU A 172 -8.86 12.30 1.02
C LEU A 172 -8.45 11.00 1.73
N VAL A 173 -8.89 9.83 1.22
CA VAL A 173 -8.52 8.52 1.79
C VAL A 173 -7.01 8.34 1.84
N GLN A 174 -6.29 8.80 0.81
CA GLN A 174 -4.83 8.67 0.78
C GLN A 174 -4.17 9.39 1.97
N TYR A 175 -4.77 10.48 2.48
CA TYR A 175 -4.27 11.20 3.64
C TYR A 175 -4.49 10.42 4.92
N VAL A 176 -5.67 9.81 5.07
CA VAL A 176 -5.99 8.90 6.19
C VAL A 176 -5.04 7.71 6.20
N VAL A 177 -4.77 7.13 5.03
CA VAL A 177 -3.83 6.01 4.86
C VAL A 177 -2.39 6.42 5.20
N CYS A 178 -1.95 7.60 4.74
CA CYS A 178 -0.61 8.11 5.08
C CYS A 178 -0.48 8.31 6.59
N LEU A 179 -1.47 8.95 7.21
CA LEU A 179 -1.47 9.21 8.65
C LEU A 179 -1.49 7.91 9.47
N ALA A 180 -2.32 6.94 9.07
CA ALA A 180 -2.35 5.62 9.72
C ALA A 180 -0.99 4.91 9.63
N MET A 181 -0.30 5.01 8.48
CA MET A 181 1.01 4.39 8.31
C MET A 181 2.11 5.08 9.14
N THR A 182 2.13 6.41 9.21
CA THR A 182 3.09 7.13 10.06
C THR A 182 2.89 6.78 11.53
N GLU A 183 1.64 6.74 11.99
CA GLU A 183 1.30 6.41 13.37
C GLU A 183 1.58 4.94 13.70
N ALA A 184 1.40 4.03 12.74
CA ALA A 184 1.75 2.62 12.90
C ALA A 184 3.26 2.41 13.08
N ILE A 185 4.09 3.09 12.28
CA ILE A 185 5.55 3.00 12.40
C ILE A 185 5.99 3.54 13.78
N ASN A 186 5.43 4.66 14.22
CA ASN A 186 5.71 5.24 15.53
C ASN A 186 5.33 4.28 16.66
N ASP A 187 4.12 3.71 16.60
CA ASP A 187 3.59 2.76 17.58
C ASP A 187 4.47 1.51 17.71
N VAL A 188 4.87 0.90 16.60
CA VAL A 188 5.76 -0.26 16.60
C VAL A 188 7.11 0.10 17.20
N CYS A 189 7.68 1.26 16.87
CA CYS A 189 8.95 1.70 17.47
C CYS A 189 8.83 1.87 18.99
N LEU A 190 7.81 2.61 19.44
CA LEU A 190 7.55 2.86 20.86
C LEU A 190 7.38 1.57 21.67
N ARG A 191 6.56 0.62 21.16
CA ARG A 191 6.35 -0.68 21.83
C ARG A 191 7.62 -1.52 21.95
N ASN A 192 8.60 -1.29 21.10
CA ASN A 192 9.89 -1.99 21.10
C ASN A 192 11.03 -1.17 21.72
N GLY A 193 10.71 -0.09 22.46
CA GLY A 193 11.70 0.74 23.16
C GLY A 193 12.58 1.59 22.23
N ILE A 194 12.13 1.82 21.00
CA ILE A 194 12.83 2.66 20.01
C ILE A 194 12.19 4.04 20.01
N PRO A 195 12.98 5.13 20.05
CA PRO A 195 12.45 6.46 19.85
C PRO A 195 11.66 6.53 18.54
N PRO A 196 10.39 6.99 18.55
CA PRO A 196 9.57 7.01 17.35
C PRO A 196 10.25 7.84 16.26
N PRO A 197 10.46 7.28 15.06
CA PRO A 197 11.15 7.95 13.99
C PRO A 197 10.31 9.11 13.47
N ASN A 198 10.95 10.19 13.04
CA ASN A 198 10.27 11.35 12.49
C ASN A 198 9.81 11.09 11.03
N VAL A 199 8.92 10.11 10.81
CA VAL A 199 8.36 9.83 9.48
C VAL A 199 7.40 10.95 9.11
N ARG A 200 7.63 11.57 7.96
CA ARG A 200 6.89 12.71 7.45
C ARG A 200 6.18 12.38 6.14
N ILE A 201 5.03 12.99 5.94
CA ILE A 201 4.24 12.87 4.73
C ILE A 201 4.67 13.96 3.76
N LYS A 202 5.31 13.57 2.65
CA LYS A 202 5.50 14.45 1.49
C LYS A 202 4.22 14.37 0.65
N TRP A 203 3.48 15.46 0.62
CA TRP A 203 2.18 15.51 -0.04
C TRP A 203 2.30 15.18 -1.53
N PRO A 204 1.35 14.41 -2.10
CA PRO A 204 0.14 13.90 -1.44
C PRO A 204 0.27 12.51 -0.81
N ASN A 205 1.35 11.76 -1.08
CA ASN A 205 1.29 10.31 -0.95
C ASN A 205 2.62 9.59 -0.68
N ASP A 206 3.70 10.33 -0.42
CA ASP A 206 5.00 9.71 -0.15
C ASP A 206 5.38 9.84 1.33
N LEU A 207 6.00 8.80 1.87
CA LEU A 207 6.53 8.78 3.22
C LEU A 207 8.04 9.00 3.20
N TYR A 208 8.50 9.93 4.01
CA TYR A 208 9.89 10.35 4.10
C TYR A 208 10.40 10.19 5.52
N LEU A 209 11.63 9.71 5.67
CA LEU A 209 12.35 9.68 6.93
C LEU A 209 13.74 10.23 6.68
N ASP A 210 14.15 11.20 7.50
CA ASP A 210 15.46 11.86 7.38
C ASP A 210 15.76 12.38 5.96
N GLY A 211 14.77 13.05 5.35
CA GLY A 211 14.86 13.62 4.01
C GLY A 211 14.81 12.61 2.85
N LEU A 212 14.75 11.30 3.13
CA LEU A 212 14.75 10.24 2.12
C LEU A 212 13.39 9.56 2.02
N LYS A 213 12.98 9.22 0.79
CA LYS A 213 11.73 8.49 0.56
C LYS A 213 11.88 7.04 1.04
N VAL A 214 11.00 6.64 1.95
CA VAL A 214 10.92 5.27 2.50
C VAL A 214 9.64 4.55 2.12
N GLY A 215 8.63 5.25 1.57
CA GLY A 215 7.37 4.62 1.16
C GLY A 215 6.57 5.47 0.19
N GLY A 216 5.58 4.84 -0.42
CA GLY A 216 4.61 5.46 -1.30
C GLY A 216 3.25 4.79 -1.18
N ILE A 217 2.21 5.60 -1.14
CA ILE A 217 0.81 5.17 -1.09
C ILE A 217 0.17 5.54 -2.42
N LEU A 218 -0.68 4.65 -2.94
CA LEU A 218 -1.45 4.90 -4.15
C LEU A 218 -2.88 4.41 -3.93
N CYS A 219 -3.81 5.36 -3.83
CA CYS A 219 -5.23 5.07 -3.81
C CYS A 219 -5.78 5.11 -5.24
N THR A 220 -6.39 4.01 -5.66
CA THR A 220 -7.03 3.88 -6.98
C THR A 220 -8.49 3.53 -6.81
N SER A 221 -9.37 4.30 -7.42
CA SER A 221 -10.81 4.03 -7.40
C SER A 221 -11.25 3.23 -8.60
N THR A 222 -12.19 2.32 -8.40
CA THR A 222 -12.91 1.65 -9.48
C THR A 222 -14.40 1.94 -9.32
N TYR A 223 -14.93 2.85 -10.14
CA TYR A 223 -16.31 3.35 -9.99
C TYR A 223 -17.39 2.26 -10.19
N ARG A 224 -17.08 1.19 -10.92
CA ARG A 224 -18.05 0.13 -11.29
C ARG A 224 -18.70 -0.61 -10.11
N SER A 225 -18.19 -0.47 -8.89
CA SER A 225 -18.71 -1.23 -7.75
C SER A 225 -18.75 -0.47 -6.43
N LYS A 226 -18.62 0.87 -6.44
CA LYS A 226 -18.47 1.69 -5.22
C LYS A 226 -17.35 1.20 -4.26
N LYS A 227 -16.38 0.46 -4.81
CA LYS A 227 -15.23 -0.10 -4.08
C LYS A 227 -13.96 0.63 -4.51
N PHE A 228 -13.09 0.84 -3.54
CA PHE A 228 -11.83 1.55 -3.70
C PHE A 228 -10.70 0.60 -3.33
N ASN A 229 -9.67 0.59 -4.18
CA ASN A 229 -8.48 -0.21 -3.98
C ASN A 229 -7.38 0.70 -3.48
N VAL A 230 -6.86 0.40 -2.29
CA VAL A 230 -5.71 1.10 -1.73
C VAL A 230 -4.50 0.20 -1.94
N ARG A 231 -3.44 0.75 -2.53
CA ARG A 231 -2.14 0.10 -2.67
C ARG A 231 -1.11 0.85 -1.84
N ILE A 232 -0.26 0.12 -1.15
CA ILE A 232 0.78 0.68 -0.30
C ILE A 232 2.08 -0.05 -0.58
N GLY A 233 3.15 0.73 -0.70
CA GLY A 233 4.52 0.24 -0.74
C GLY A 233 5.39 0.94 0.28
N LEU A 234 6.10 0.16 1.08
CA LEU A 234 6.99 0.66 2.11
C LEU A 234 8.31 -0.11 2.07
N ASN A 235 9.42 0.62 2.05
CA ASN A 235 10.74 0.04 2.15
C ASN A 235 11.08 -0.20 3.62
N VAL A 236 11.02 -1.45 4.07
CA VAL A 236 11.24 -1.80 5.48
C VAL A 236 12.68 -2.24 5.69
N SER A 237 13.14 -3.23 4.94
CA SER A 237 14.48 -3.82 5.04
C SER A 237 15.22 -3.95 3.70
N ASN A 238 14.77 -3.23 2.65
CA ASN A 238 15.43 -3.21 1.34
C ASN A 238 16.25 -1.92 1.13
N GLU A 239 17.58 -2.01 1.14
CA GLU A 239 18.46 -0.82 0.97
C GLU A 239 18.57 -0.31 -0.48
N LYS A 240 18.02 -1.04 -1.46
CA LYS A 240 18.04 -0.68 -2.89
C LYS A 240 16.63 -0.84 -3.49
N PRO A 241 16.30 -0.11 -4.59
CA PRO A 241 17.11 0.95 -5.24
C PRO A 241 17.19 2.25 -4.44
N THR A 242 16.37 2.39 -3.41
CA THR A 242 16.38 3.49 -2.43
C THR A 242 16.61 2.95 -1.03
N THR A 243 16.82 3.82 -0.04
CA THR A 243 16.91 3.44 1.37
C THR A 243 15.60 2.84 1.95
N CYS A 244 15.68 2.31 3.17
CA CYS A 244 14.57 1.74 3.93
C CYS A 244 14.52 2.22 5.38
N LEU A 245 13.41 1.93 6.07
CA LEU A 245 13.18 2.29 7.47
C LEU A 245 14.27 1.76 8.39
N ASN A 246 14.57 0.46 8.33
CA ASN A 246 15.52 -0.17 9.27
C ASN A 246 16.93 0.38 9.11
N ALA A 247 17.38 0.67 7.89
CA ALA A 247 18.69 1.28 7.65
C ALA A 247 18.79 2.69 8.28
N ILE A 248 17.76 3.52 8.14
CA ILE A 248 17.77 4.87 8.73
C ILE A 248 17.65 4.79 10.26
N ILE A 249 16.77 3.94 10.80
CA ILE A 249 16.59 3.80 12.25
C ILE A 249 17.87 3.31 12.92
N GLN A 250 18.57 2.33 12.33
CA GLN A 250 19.86 1.86 12.83
C GLN A 250 20.89 3.00 12.83
N ARG A 251 20.95 3.78 11.75
CA ARG A 251 21.85 4.95 11.65
C ARG A 251 21.58 6.01 12.71
N LEU A 252 20.31 6.29 13.02
CA LEU A 252 19.93 7.37 13.93
C LEU A 252 20.02 6.98 15.41
N ASN A 253 19.67 5.74 15.76
CA ASN A 253 19.48 5.34 17.14
C ASN A 253 20.51 4.32 17.67
N SER A 254 21.43 3.81 16.84
CA SER A 254 22.36 2.72 17.21
C SER A 254 21.64 1.49 17.78
N VAL A 255 20.41 1.24 17.34
CA VAL A 255 19.54 0.17 17.82
C VAL A 255 19.77 -1.11 17.02
N THR A 256 19.73 -2.26 17.68
CA THR A 256 19.85 -3.60 17.06
C THR A 256 18.52 -4.16 16.59
N TYR A 257 17.40 -3.73 17.18
CA TYR A 257 16.06 -4.17 16.79
C TYR A 257 15.71 -3.70 15.38
N GLN A 258 15.10 -4.60 14.60
CA GLN A 258 14.62 -4.34 13.25
C GLN A 258 13.11 -4.44 13.22
N LEU A 259 12.45 -3.42 12.69
CA LEU A 259 11.02 -3.42 12.43
C LEU A 259 10.68 -4.57 11.48
N GLN A 260 9.67 -5.35 11.85
CA GLN A 260 9.14 -6.44 11.02
C GLN A 260 7.96 -5.93 10.19
N ARG A 261 7.78 -6.50 8.99
CA ARG A 261 6.76 -6.06 8.01
C ARG A 261 5.35 -6.36 8.53
N GLU A 262 5.23 -7.47 9.23
CA GLU A 262 4.04 -8.04 9.84
C GLU A 262 3.51 -7.14 10.94
N ASP A 263 4.40 -6.67 11.82
CA ASP A 263 4.06 -5.74 12.90
C ASP A 263 3.62 -4.38 12.36
N ILE A 264 4.31 -3.87 11.32
CA ILE A 264 3.94 -2.61 10.67
C ILE A 264 2.56 -2.72 10.01
N VAL A 265 2.29 -3.76 9.23
CA VAL A 265 1.02 -3.88 8.51
C VAL A 265 -0.16 -4.19 9.45
N ALA A 266 0.05 -4.97 10.51
CA ALA A 266 -0.95 -5.17 11.55
C ALA A 266 -1.25 -3.85 12.29
N ALA A 267 -0.21 -3.14 12.75
CA ALA A 267 -0.38 -1.83 13.40
C ALA A 267 -1.04 -0.82 12.46
N PHE A 268 -0.71 -0.84 11.17
CA PHE A 268 -1.36 -0.02 10.15
C PHE A 268 -2.86 -0.27 10.11
N PHE A 269 -3.31 -1.52 10.00
CA PHE A 269 -4.75 -1.80 9.97
C PHE A 269 -5.45 -1.42 11.28
N ASN A 270 -4.81 -1.65 12.42
CA ASN A 270 -5.32 -1.25 13.73
C ASN A 270 -5.51 0.28 13.84
N LYS A 271 -4.58 1.09 13.30
CA LYS A 271 -4.74 2.57 13.27
C LYS A 271 -5.71 3.00 12.18
N PHE A 272 -5.62 2.39 10.99
CA PHE A 272 -6.43 2.74 9.82
C PHE A 272 -7.92 2.53 10.09
N GLU A 273 -8.33 1.43 10.73
CA GLU A 273 -9.74 1.19 11.01
C GLU A 273 -10.34 2.31 11.88
N ASN A 274 -9.62 2.74 12.91
CA ASN A 274 -10.03 3.83 13.79
C ASN A 274 -10.07 5.19 13.07
N TYR A 275 -9.03 5.54 12.30
CA TYR A 275 -9.00 6.80 11.57
C TYR A 275 -9.99 6.83 10.41
N TYR A 276 -10.25 5.70 9.79
CA TYR A 276 -11.28 5.58 8.77
C TYR A 276 -12.67 5.83 9.36
N ASP A 277 -12.98 5.31 10.54
CA ASP A 277 -14.26 5.59 11.21
C ASP A 277 -14.43 7.06 11.57
N ILE A 278 -13.38 7.69 12.12
CA ILE A 278 -13.38 9.14 12.38
C ILE A 278 -13.62 9.92 11.08
N PHE A 279 -12.91 9.56 10.00
CA PHE A 279 -13.03 10.23 8.71
C PHE A 279 -14.42 10.10 8.10
N ILE A 280 -15.04 8.93 8.15
CA ILE A 280 -16.39 8.70 7.61
C ILE A 280 -17.46 9.40 8.46
N CYS A 281 -17.31 9.44 9.78
CA CYS A 281 -18.29 10.04 10.68
C CYS A 281 -18.17 11.57 10.80
N GLN A 282 -16.95 12.12 10.78
CA GLN A 282 -16.67 13.52 11.13
C GLN A 282 -15.99 14.31 10.01
N GLY A 283 -15.64 13.65 8.90
CA GLY A 283 -14.85 14.26 7.82
C GLY A 283 -13.36 14.31 8.14
N PHE A 284 -12.56 14.76 7.16
CA PHE A 284 -11.10 14.83 7.32
C PHE A 284 -10.65 15.92 8.30
N GLN A 285 -11.51 16.92 8.56
CA GLN A 285 -11.24 18.02 9.48
C GLN A 285 -10.85 17.51 10.88
N ALA A 286 -11.45 16.41 11.33
CA ALA A 286 -11.13 15.78 12.62
C ALA A 286 -9.72 15.18 12.69
N LEU A 287 -9.05 14.97 11.54
CA LEU A 287 -7.70 14.42 11.44
C LEU A 287 -6.66 15.44 10.97
N GLU A 288 -7.07 16.67 10.64
CA GLU A 288 -6.19 17.70 10.08
C GLU A 288 -5.00 18.00 10.99
N GLU A 289 -5.22 18.18 12.30
CA GLU A 289 -4.14 18.51 13.24
C GLU A 289 -3.06 17.40 13.27
N LEU A 290 -3.48 16.14 13.33
CA LEU A 290 -2.58 14.98 13.30
C LEU A 290 -1.84 14.89 11.98
N TYR A 291 -2.53 15.15 10.87
CA TYR A 291 -1.92 15.16 9.54
C TYR A 291 -0.88 16.29 9.42
N TYR A 292 -1.18 17.51 9.87
CA TYR A 292 -0.23 18.62 9.79
C TYR A 292 0.99 18.43 10.70
N LYS A 293 0.84 17.76 11.84
CA LYS A 293 1.96 17.36 12.70
C LYS A 293 2.95 16.43 11.99
N THR A 294 2.50 15.67 11.00
CA THR A 294 3.34 14.75 10.20
C THR A 294 3.67 15.29 8.81
N TRP A 295 3.18 16.47 8.43
CA TRP A 295 3.43 17.05 7.12
C TRP A 295 4.89 17.50 6.97
N LEU A 296 5.52 17.12 5.85
CA LEU A 296 6.93 17.44 5.58
C LEU A 296 7.16 18.92 5.26
N HIS A 297 6.17 19.59 4.67
CA HIS A 297 6.33 20.92 4.08
C HIS A 297 5.98 22.08 5.01
N SER A 298 5.67 21.80 6.28
CA SER A 298 5.33 22.83 7.27
C SER A 298 6.44 23.89 7.35
N GLY A 299 6.09 25.16 7.15
CA GLY A 299 7.04 26.28 7.16
C GLY A 299 7.91 26.41 5.90
N GLN A 300 7.66 25.61 4.86
CA GLN A 300 8.46 25.62 3.63
C GLN A 300 7.77 26.40 2.50
N ARG A 301 8.59 26.95 1.60
CA ARG A 301 8.15 27.40 0.28
C ARG A 301 8.23 26.23 -0.68
N VAL A 302 7.11 25.88 -1.31
CA VAL A 302 7.01 24.76 -2.26
C VAL A 302 6.58 25.26 -3.64
N ILE A 303 7.04 24.58 -4.69
CA ILE A 303 6.60 24.80 -6.07
C ILE A 303 5.64 23.67 -6.43
N VAL A 304 4.41 24.01 -6.76
CA VAL A 304 3.41 23.05 -7.26
C VAL A 304 3.42 23.13 -8.77
N GLN A 305 3.77 22.02 -9.41
CA GLN A 305 3.73 21.86 -10.86
C GLN A 305 2.43 21.18 -11.27
N GLU A 306 1.62 21.86 -12.07
CA GLU A 306 0.45 21.27 -12.73
C GLU A 306 0.75 21.10 -14.22
N LYS A 307 0.51 19.89 -14.73
CA LYS A 307 0.66 19.59 -16.16
C LYS A 307 -0.71 19.64 -16.81
N ASN A 308 -0.94 20.65 -17.65
CA ASN A 308 -2.16 20.70 -18.45
C ASN A 308 -2.07 19.70 -19.60
N GLU A 309 -2.94 18.68 -19.59
CA GLU A 309 -2.98 17.61 -20.60
C GLU A 309 -3.20 18.14 -22.03
N ASN A 310 -3.74 19.36 -22.17
CA ASN A 310 -4.11 19.94 -23.46
C ASN A 310 -3.07 20.90 -24.08
N GLN A 311 -1.98 21.27 -23.38
CA GLN A 311 -1.11 22.36 -23.85
C GLN A 311 0.40 22.13 -23.73
N ASP A 312 0.89 20.99 -23.25
CA ASP A 312 2.33 20.79 -22.94
C ASP A 312 2.98 21.91 -22.09
N GLN A 313 2.16 22.79 -21.51
CA GLN A 313 2.56 23.85 -20.59
C GLN A 313 2.51 23.31 -19.16
N ILE A 314 3.61 23.52 -18.45
CA ILE A 314 3.73 23.28 -17.00
C ILE A 314 3.49 24.62 -16.32
N SER A 315 2.46 24.71 -15.49
CA SER A 315 2.28 25.87 -14.60
C SER A 315 2.99 25.60 -13.28
N GLU A 316 3.76 26.58 -12.82
CA GLU A 316 4.46 26.53 -11.54
C GLU A 316 3.85 27.55 -10.58
N ASN A 317 3.27 27.07 -9.49
CA ASN A 317 2.71 27.91 -8.44
C ASN A 317 3.60 27.84 -7.19
N VAL A 318 4.16 28.97 -6.79
CA VAL A 318 4.93 29.07 -5.54
C VAL A 318 3.95 29.28 -4.39
N VAL A 319 3.95 28.37 -3.42
CA VAL A 319 3.08 28.42 -2.25
C VAL A 319 3.94 28.37 -0.99
N THR A 320 3.67 29.27 -0.04
CA THR A 320 4.27 29.21 1.31
C THR A 320 3.32 28.49 2.25
N ILE A 321 3.76 27.37 2.81
CA ILE A 321 2.99 26.61 3.78
C ILE A 321 3.20 27.21 5.17
N GLN A 322 2.14 27.82 5.73
CA GLN A 322 2.19 28.39 7.08
C GLN A 322 2.25 27.27 8.12
N VAL A 323 2.98 27.53 9.21
CA VAL A 323 2.93 26.69 10.41
C VAL A 323 1.73 27.18 11.21
N ASN A 324 0.75 26.32 11.47
CA ASN A 324 -0.32 26.62 12.42
C ASN A 324 0.20 26.57 13.85
#